data_AF-A0A968V6S2-F1
#
_entry.id   AF-A0A968V6S2-F1
#
_cell.length_a   1.000
_cell.length_b   1.000
_cell.length_c   1.000
_cell.angle_alpha   90.00
_cell.angle_beta   90.00
_cell.angle_gamma   90.00
#
_symmetry.space_group_name_H-M   'P 1'
#
loop_
_entity.id
_entity.type
_entity.pdbx_description
1 polymer ?
#
loop_
_entity_poly.entity_id
_entity_poly.type
_entity_poly.pdbx_seq_one_letter_code
_entity_poly.pdbx_strand_id
1 'polypeptide(L)'
;TSRVSTNEVANAKRRLSLTFDNRDRVDVALATNMISVGLDIDRLGLMVVLGQPKTAAEYIQSTSRVGRDESRPGLVVTLLNLHRPRDRSHYEHFTAWHDAFYRAVEATSVTPFSPRARDRGLAGVTVALARLGCPELTPALAAADIIQHRDRLEFVAQALCDRAMSHRQKNSPDDESLPELVKGETNHLLDKWQNEAEERGKLQYQNEEGGANPLLRDPLDPEEKGHKLFKAQRSLRDVEPTVNLWLKKPDDFD
;
A
#
# COMPACT_ATOMS: atom_id res chain seq x y z
N THR A 1 -14.50 -9.93 13.35
CA THR A 1 -14.33 -8.52 13.75
C THR A 1 -14.96 -7.51 12.78
N SER A 2 -15.65 -7.94 11.73
CA SER A 2 -16.24 -7.08 10.67
C SER A 2 -17.63 -6.49 10.97
N ARG A 3 -18.00 -6.24 12.23
CA ARG A 3 -19.37 -5.83 12.61
C ARG A 3 -19.47 -4.51 13.39
N VAL A 4 -18.37 -3.77 13.48
CA VAL A 4 -18.30 -2.53 14.29
C VAL A 4 -18.08 -1.36 13.34
N SER A 5 -18.88 -0.31 13.49
CA SER A 5 -18.77 0.87 12.63
C SER A 5 -17.44 1.60 12.85
N THR A 6 -16.94 2.29 11.82
CA THR A 6 -15.70 3.08 11.91
C THR A 6 -15.73 4.07 13.07
N ASN A 7 -16.90 4.65 13.36
CA ASN A 7 -17.12 5.58 14.46
C ASN A 7 -16.94 4.92 15.84
N GLU A 8 -17.42 3.69 16.01
CA GLU A 8 -17.25 2.93 17.25
C GLU A 8 -15.79 2.54 17.49
N VAL A 9 -15.07 2.17 16.42
CA VAL A 9 -13.61 1.90 16.50
C VAL A 9 -12.85 3.17 16.88
N ALA A 10 -13.19 4.32 16.27
CA ALA A 10 -12.58 5.60 16.60
C ALA A 10 -12.86 6.01 18.06
N ASN A 11 -14.09 5.81 18.54
CA ASN A 11 -14.44 6.11 19.93
C ASN A 11 -13.74 5.16 20.92
N ALA A 12 -13.62 3.87 20.60
CA ALA A 12 -12.85 2.93 21.41
C ALA A 12 -11.37 3.32 21.51
N LYS A 13 -10.75 3.73 20.39
CA LYS A 13 -9.38 4.26 20.37
C LYS A 13 -9.23 5.52 21.23
N ARG A 14 -10.16 6.47 21.10
CA ARG A 14 -10.19 7.70 21.91
C ARG A 14 -10.23 7.35 23.40
N ARG A 15 -11.16 6.48 23.81
CA ARG A 15 -11.34 6.09 25.22
C ARG A 15 -10.14 5.34 25.80
N LEU A 16 -9.49 4.50 24.99
CA LEU A 16 -8.29 3.77 25.38
C LEU A 16 -7.06 4.69 25.56
N SER A 17 -7.07 5.86 24.93
CA SER A 17 -6.03 6.89 25.07
C SER A 17 -6.21 7.78 26.32
N LEU A 18 -7.37 7.74 26.97
CA LEU A 18 -7.66 8.56 28.15
C LEU A 18 -6.89 8.07 29.38
N THR A 19 -6.41 9.01 30.20
CA THR A 19 -5.71 8.75 31.46
C THR A 19 -6.64 8.25 32.57
N PHE A 20 -6.05 7.74 33.66
CA PHE A 20 -6.79 7.05 34.73
C PHE A 20 -7.82 7.93 35.46
N ASP A 21 -7.63 9.24 35.45
CA ASP A 21 -8.50 10.24 36.07
C ASP A 21 -9.82 10.42 35.32
N ASN A 22 -9.87 10.03 34.04
CA ASN A 22 -11.07 10.14 33.23
C ASN A 22 -12.04 8.96 33.49
N ARG A 23 -13.33 9.25 33.63
CA ARG A 23 -14.38 8.24 33.86
C ARG A 23 -14.72 7.43 32.62
N ASP A 24 -14.52 7.97 31.42
CA ASP A 24 -14.86 7.30 30.16
C ASP A 24 -13.73 6.40 29.62
N ARG A 25 -12.61 6.32 30.35
CA ARG A 25 -11.43 5.57 29.92
C ARG A 25 -11.72 4.09 29.73
N VAL A 26 -10.86 3.44 28.95
CA VAL A 26 -10.78 1.98 28.85
C VAL A 26 -9.41 1.56 29.36
N ASP A 27 -9.40 0.66 30.34
CA ASP A 27 -8.16 0.17 30.97
C ASP A 27 -7.69 -1.17 30.35
N VAL A 28 -8.61 -1.94 29.76
CA VAL A 28 -8.30 -3.23 29.11
C VAL A 28 -8.99 -3.28 27.75
N ALA A 29 -8.21 -3.60 26.72
CA ALA A 29 -8.72 -3.85 25.37
C ALA A 29 -8.36 -5.27 24.94
N LEU A 30 -9.38 -6.05 24.57
CA LEU A 30 -9.19 -7.33 23.91
C LEU A 30 -9.12 -7.09 22.41
N ALA A 31 -8.06 -7.54 21.77
CA ALA A 31 -7.90 -7.38 20.35
C ALA A 31 -7.33 -8.64 19.70
N THR A 32 -7.67 -8.80 18.43
CA THR A 32 -7.01 -9.75 17.54
C THR A 32 -5.83 -9.04 16.86
N ASN A 33 -5.34 -9.64 15.77
CA ASN A 33 -4.34 -9.10 14.86
C ASN A 33 -4.61 -7.65 14.42
N MET A 34 -5.82 -7.10 14.59
CA MET A 34 -6.12 -5.69 14.32
C MET A 34 -5.33 -4.68 15.17
N ILE A 35 -4.75 -5.06 16.33
CA ILE A 35 -3.81 -4.18 17.06
C ILE A 35 -2.50 -3.95 16.29
N SER A 36 -2.09 -4.91 15.45
CA SER A 36 -0.87 -4.77 14.63
C SER A 36 -0.96 -3.58 13.66
N VAL A 37 -2.18 -3.21 13.23
CA VAL A 37 -2.43 -2.16 12.22
C VAL A 37 -2.95 -0.88 12.88
N GLY A 38 -2.05 0.07 13.16
CA GLY A 38 -2.41 1.50 13.30
C GLY A 38 -3.06 1.97 14.61
N LEU A 39 -3.10 1.14 15.65
CA LEU A 39 -3.47 1.60 16.99
C LEU A 39 -2.26 2.25 17.68
N ASP A 40 -2.17 3.57 17.58
CA ASP A 40 -1.16 4.38 18.25
C ASP A 40 -1.71 4.93 19.58
N ILE A 41 -1.27 4.35 20.70
CA ILE A 41 -1.69 4.73 22.06
C ILE A 41 -0.48 4.60 22.98
N ASP A 42 0.03 5.73 23.44
CA ASP A 42 1.27 5.77 24.22
C ASP A 42 1.15 5.14 25.61
N ARG A 43 -0.05 5.20 26.21
CA ARG A 43 -0.25 4.83 27.63
C ARG A 43 -0.27 3.32 27.92
N LEU A 44 -0.19 2.46 26.90
CA LEU A 44 -0.28 1.01 27.10
C LEU A 44 1.02 0.48 27.72
N GLY A 45 0.95 0.06 28.98
CA GLY A 45 2.08 -0.48 29.75
C GLY A 45 2.14 -2.00 29.86
N LEU A 46 1.07 -2.72 29.52
CA LEU A 46 1.00 -4.18 29.61
C LEU A 46 0.32 -4.77 28.37
N MET A 47 0.94 -5.79 27.78
CA MET A 47 0.32 -6.64 26.76
C MET A 47 0.46 -8.11 27.12
N VAL A 48 -0.63 -8.86 26.95
CA VAL A 48 -0.64 -10.31 27.04
C VAL A 48 -0.88 -10.87 25.64
N VAL A 49 0.12 -11.57 25.12
CA VAL A 49 0.05 -12.24 23.81
C VAL A 49 -0.38 -13.68 24.03
N LEU A 50 -1.54 -14.06 23.50
CA LEU A 50 -2.10 -15.40 23.64
C LEU A 50 -1.69 -16.29 22.46
N GLY A 51 -0.70 -17.14 22.69
CA GLY A 51 -0.06 -18.01 21.70
C GLY A 51 0.92 -17.26 20.80
N GLN A 52 1.72 -18.00 20.02
CA GLN A 52 2.64 -17.38 19.07
C GLN A 52 1.84 -16.81 17.88
N PRO A 53 2.03 -15.52 17.50
CA PRO A 53 1.50 -14.95 16.25
C PRO A 53 1.93 -15.74 15.02
N LYS A 54 1.27 -15.53 13.88
CA LYS A 54 1.56 -16.36 12.69
C LYS A 54 2.92 -16.04 12.09
N THR A 55 3.32 -14.77 12.14
CA THR A 55 4.57 -14.29 11.56
C THR A 55 5.42 -13.56 12.60
N ALA A 56 6.74 -13.53 12.39
CA ALA A 56 7.63 -12.75 13.24
C ALA A 56 7.32 -11.24 13.13
N ALA A 57 7.00 -10.77 11.91
CA ALA A 57 6.60 -9.39 11.67
C ALA A 57 5.37 -8.98 12.51
N GLU A 58 4.35 -9.83 12.59
CA GLU A 58 3.13 -9.58 13.37
C GLU A 58 3.42 -9.54 14.87
N TYR A 59 4.29 -10.43 15.36
CA TYR A 59 4.75 -10.39 16.76
C TYR A 59 5.39 -9.04 17.08
N ILE A 60 6.40 -8.62 16.31
CA ILE A 60 7.13 -7.37 16.52
C ILE A 60 6.20 -6.17 16.46
N GLN A 61 5.34 -6.11 15.44
CA GLN A 61 4.40 -4.99 15.25
C GLN A 61 3.37 -4.89 16.38
N SER A 62 2.98 -6.02 16.97
CA SER A 62 2.02 -6.06 18.07
C SER A 62 2.68 -5.70 19.39
N THR A 63 3.82 -6.33 19.72
CA THR A 63 4.49 -6.14 21.02
C THR A 63 5.14 -4.77 21.15
N SER A 64 5.58 -4.15 20.05
CA SER A 64 6.07 -2.76 20.00
C SER A 64 5.00 -1.68 20.21
N ARG A 65 3.73 -2.06 20.45
CA ARG A 65 2.66 -1.13 20.85
C ARG A 65 2.66 -0.82 22.35
N VAL A 66 3.42 -1.55 23.16
CA VAL A 66 3.51 -1.37 24.61
C VAL A 66 4.87 -0.80 25.00
N GLY A 67 4.89 0.03 26.04
CA GLY A 67 6.13 0.63 26.57
C GLY A 67 6.72 1.72 25.67
N ARG A 68 5.86 2.53 25.05
CA ARG A 68 6.27 3.65 24.17
C ARG A 68 6.71 4.91 24.94
N ASP A 69 6.24 5.06 26.17
CA ASP A 69 6.60 6.18 27.04
C ASP A 69 7.90 5.85 27.78
N GLU A 70 9.00 6.53 27.45
CA GLU A 70 10.31 6.33 28.10
C GLU A 70 10.27 6.54 29.62
N SER A 71 9.32 7.32 30.12
CA SER A 71 9.15 7.56 31.56
C SER A 71 8.45 6.41 32.30
N ARG A 72 7.94 5.40 31.57
CA ARG A 72 7.15 4.29 32.13
C ARG A 72 7.59 2.93 31.57
N PRO A 73 7.85 1.93 32.42
CA PRO A 73 8.20 0.60 31.94
C PRO A 73 7.02 -0.06 31.20
N GLY A 74 7.32 -0.74 30.09
CA GLY A 74 6.39 -1.63 29.41
C GLY A 74 6.68 -3.09 29.72
N LEU A 75 5.65 -3.91 29.83
CA LEU A 75 5.76 -5.36 30.00
C LEU A 75 4.94 -6.09 28.95
N VAL A 76 5.58 -7.04 28.27
CA VAL A 76 4.91 -7.96 27.35
C VAL A 76 5.03 -9.37 27.90
N VAL A 77 3.88 -10.02 28.13
CA VAL A 77 3.80 -11.41 28.60
C VAL A 77 3.29 -12.28 27.47
N THR A 78 4.10 -13.24 27.01
CA THR A 78 3.71 -14.18 25.96
C THR A 78 3.26 -15.50 26.59
N LEU A 79 1.97 -15.83 26.48
CA LEU A 79 1.38 -17.06 27.00
C LEU A 79 1.28 -18.11 25.89
N LEU A 80 2.19 -19.07 25.88
CA LEU A 80 2.28 -20.11 24.86
C LEU A 80 1.49 -21.36 25.26
N ASN A 81 0.82 -22.00 24.30
CA ASN A 81 0.02 -23.21 24.57
C ASN A 81 0.85 -24.49 24.37
N LEU A 82 1.09 -25.25 25.44
CA LEU A 82 1.87 -26.50 25.43
C LEU A 82 1.33 -27.55 24.45
N HIS A 83 0.02 -27.59 24.23
CA HIS A 83 -0.62 -28.55 23.33
C HIS A 83 -0.45 -28.20 21.85
N ARG A 84 0.11 -27.02 21.52
CA ARG A 84 0.43 -26.62 20.15
C ARG A 84 1.92 -26.82 19.91
N PRO A 85 2.33 -27.74 19.01
CA PRO A 85 3.75 -28.01 18.76
C PRO A 85 4.57 -26.77 18.38
N ARG A 86 3.98 -25.82 17.64
CA ARG A 86 4.61 -24.54 17.28
C ARG A 86 4.92 -23.69 18.51
N ASP A 87 3.93 -23.50 19.38
CA ASP A 87 4.07 -22.69 20.58
C ASP A 87 5.08 -23.34 21.55
N ARG A 88 5.09 -24.68 21.64
CA ARG A 88 6.12 -25.42 22.40
C ARG A 88 7.53 -25.18 21.86
N SER A 89 7.73 -25.28 20.56
CA SER A 89 9.03 -25.00 19.92
C SER A 89 9.49 -23.56 20.18
N HIS A 90 8.59 -22.59 20.08
CA HIS A 90 8.90 -21.19 20.41
C HIS A 90 9.23 -20.99 21.89
N TYR A 91 8.57 -21.70 22.80
CA TYR A 91 8.90 -21.66 24.23
C TYR A 91 10.30 -22.21 24.49
N GLU A 92 10.64 -23.36 23.91
CA GLU A 92 11.94 -24.01 24.06
C GLU A 92 13.10 -23.15 23.53
N HIS A 93 12.86 -22.36 22.49
CA HIS A 93 13.87 -21.50 21.86
C HIS A 93 13.66 -20.00 22.14
N PHE A 94 12.87 -19.65 23.17
CA PHE A 94 12.37 -18.28 23.34
C PHE A 94 13.48 -17.22 23.37
N THR A 95 14.52 -17.44 24.19
CA THR A 95 15.64 -16.50 24.33
C THR A 95 16.45 -16.39 23.05
N ALA A 96 16.86 -17.53 22.49
CA ALA A 96 17.66 -17.56 21.26
C ALA A 96 16.91 -16.94 20.06
N TRP A 97 15.58 -17.13 20.00
CA TRP A 97 14.75 -16.47 19.02
C TRP A 97 14.66 -14.96 19.28
N HIS A 98 14.46 -14.52 20.53
CA HIS A 98 14.41 -13.09 20.86
C HIS A 98 15.74 -12.35 20.64
N ASP A 99 16.87 -13.01 20.81
CA ASP A 99 18.18 -12.40 20.53
C ASP A 99 18.38 -12.13 19.03
N ALA A 100 17.62 -12.78 18.16
CA ALA A 100 17.77 -12.69 16.72
C ALA A 100 16.44 -12.59 15.93
N PHE A 101 15.35 -12.14 16.56
CA PHE A 101 13.99 -12.29 16.00
C PHE A 101 13.81 -11.52 14.67
N TYR A 102 14.57 -10.45 14.46
CA TYR A 102 14.56 -9.70 13.19
C TYR A 102 14.97 -10.55 11.99
N ARG A 103 15.79 -11.60 12.20
CA ARG A 103 16.18 -12.53 11.14
C ARG A 103 15.04 -13.45 10.68
N ALA A 104 14.06 -13.65 11.56
CA ALA A 104 12.90 -14.49 11.31
C ALA A 104 11.77 -13.71 10.62
N VAL A 105 11.95 -12.39 10.41
CA VAL A 105 11.01 -11.58 9.63
C VAL A 105 11.00 -12.11 8.20
N GLU A 106 9.83 -12.58 7.80
CA GLU A 106 9.60 -13.18 6.50
C GLU A 106 9.87 -12.12 5.43
N ALA A 107 10.71 -12.46 4.45
CA ALA A 107 10.84 -11.64 3.26
C ALA A 107 9.49 -11.62 2.54
N THR A 108 8.90 -10.44 2.36
CA THR A 108 7.73 -10.30 1.51
C THR A 108 8.14 -10.68 0.09
N SER A 109 7.62 -11.80 -0.43
CA SER A 109 7.86 -12.21 -1.81
C SER A 109 7.08 -11.29 -2.76
N VAL A 110 7.63 -10.11 -3.02
CA VAL A 110 7.19 -9.26 -4.13
C VAL A 110 8.02 -9.62 -5.35
N THR A 111 7.36 -9.88 -6.48
CA THR A 111 8.03 -10.01 -7.78
C THR A 111 8.00 -8.64 -8.45
N PRO A 112 9.10 -7.87 -8.45
CA PRO A 112 9.16 -6.58 -9.10
C PRO A 112 8.79 -6.73 -10.58
N PHE A 113 8.15 -5.71 -11.15
CA PHE A 113 7.73 -5.70 -12.56
C PHE A 113 6.84 -6.88 -13.00
N SER A 114 6.20 -7.59 -12.07
CA SER A 114 5.15 -8.55 -12.46
C SER A 114 4.09 -7.85 -13.34
N PRO A 115 3.46 -8.54 -14.30
CA PRO A 115 2.53 -7.92 -15.24
C PRO A 115 1.46 -7.07 -14.55
N ARG A 116 0.89 -7.55 -13.44
CA ARG A 116 -0.10 -6.82 -12.64
C ARG A 116 0.44 -5.57 -11.93
N ALA A 117 1.71 -5.57 -11.56
CA ALA A 117 2.35 -4.38 -11.01
C ALA A 117 2.56 -3.32 -12.09
N ARG A 118 2.94 -3.72 -13.30
CA ARG A 118 3.09 -2.80 -14.44
C ARG A 118 1.75 -2.24 -14.91
N ASP A 119 0.73 -3.10 -15.07
CA ASP A 119 -0.65 -2.72 -15.40
C ASP A 119 -1.18 -1.60 -14.50
N ARG A 120 -0.84 -1.64 -13.19
CA ARG A 120 -1.38 -0.72 -12.18
C ARG A 120 -0.51 0.50 -11.92
N GLY A 121 0.79 0.38 -12.12
CA GLY A 121 1.77 1.37 -11.64
C GLY A 121 2.53 2.10 -12.75
N LEU A 122 2.72 1.49 -13.91
CA LEU A 122 3.66 2.00 -14.91
C LEU A 122 3.25 3.38 -15.44
N ALA A 123 1.97 3.57 -15.77
CA ALA A 123 1.47 4.86 -16.25
C ALA A 123 1.70 6.01 -15.27
N GLY A 124 1.37 5.80 -13.98
CA GLY A 124 1.60 6.80 -12.95
C GLY A 124 3.08 7.14 -12.75
N VAL A 125 3.96 6.12 -12.78
CA VAL A 125 5.41 6.31 -12.66
C VAL A 125 5.99 7.04 -13.87
N THR A 126 5.58 6.69 -15.09
CA THR A 126 6.00 7.36 -16.33
C THR A 126 5.65 8.84 -16.30
N VAL A 127 4.40 9.17 -15.96
CA VAL A 127 3.93 10.57 -15.86
C VAL A 127 4.68 11.33 -14.76
N ALA A 128 4.88 10.71 -13.59
CA ALA A 128 5.61 11.33 -12.49
C ALA A 128 7.08 11.62 -12.84
N LEU A 129 7.79 10.67 -13.46
CA LEU A 129 9.17 10.85 -13.88
C LEU A 129 9.30 11.94 -14.95
N ALA A 130 8.39 11.99 -15.92
CA ALA A 130 8.38 13.06 -16.92
C ALA A 130 8.14 14.44 -16.28
N ARG A 131 7.11 14.54 -15.42
CA ARG A 131 6.74 15.79 -14.72
C ARG A 131 7.86 16.32 -13.83
N LEU A 132 8.54 15.44 -13.11
CA LEU A 132 9.60 15.81 -12.16
C LEU A 132 10.97 15.97 -12.82
N GLY A 133 11.23 15.27 -13.93
CA GLY A 133 12.51 15.34 -14.64
C GLY A 133 12.57 16.41 -15.73
N CYS A 134 11.43 16.96 -16.16
CA CYS A 134 11.36 18.08 -17.11
C CYS A 134 10.66 19.27 -16.42
N PRO A 135 11.40 20.32 -16.00
CA PRO A 135 10.85 21.47 -15.28
C PRO A 135 9.66 22.15 -15.97
N GLU A 136 9.65 22.15 -17.31
CA GLU A 136 8.61 22.74 -18.14
C GLU A 136 7.27 22.01 -17.99
N LEU A 137 7.30 20.71 -17.66
CA LEU A 137 6.12 19.88 -17.41
C LEU A 137 5.66 19.93 -15.95
N THR A 138 6.36 20.61 -15.04
CA THR A 138 5.99 20.61 -13.60
C THR A 138 4.61 21.22 -13.28
N PRO A 139 4.18 22.35 -13.91
CA PRO A 139 2.87 22.96 -13.63
C PRO A 139 1.68 22.02 -13.90
N ALA A 140 0.57 22.19 -13.17
CA ALA A 140 -0.59 21.30 -13.30
C ALA A 140 -1.17 21.25 -14.73
N LEU A 141 -1.25 22.41 -15.39
CA LEU A 141 -1.74 22.55 -16.76
C LEU A 141 -0.71 22.21 -17.85
N ALA A 142 0.55 21.95 -17.49
CA ALA A 142 1.61 21.68 -18.46
C ALA A 142 1.56 20.25 -19.01
N ALA A 143 0.55 19.45 -18.64
CA ALA A 143 0.40 18.10 -19.19
C ALA A 143 0.17 18.12 -20.71
N ALA A 144 -0.38 19.20 -21.27
CA ALA A 144 -0.50 19.36 -22.72
C ALA A 144 0.84 19.68 -23.41
N ASP A 145 1.81 20.21 -22.68
CA ASP A 145 3.09 20.68 -23.24
C ASP A 145 4.05 19.53 -23.59
N ILE A 146 3.66 18.27 -23.31
CA ILE A 146 4.42 17.09 -23.76
C ILE A 146 4.66 17.10 -25.27
N ILE A 147 3.75 17.68 -26.06
CA ILE A 147 3.88 17.82 -27.53
C ILE A 147 5.18 18.54 -27.90
N GLN A 148 5.63 19.48 -27.07
CA GLN A 148 6.85 20.27 -27.29
C GLN A 148 8.10 19.62 -26.67
N HIS A 149 7.91 18.61 -25.81
CA HIS A 149 8.96 18.08 -24.95
C HIS A 149 9.16 16.57 -25.04
N ARG A 150 8.39 15.86 -25.89
CA ARG A 150 8.45 14.40 -26.05
C ARG A 150 9.86 13.87 -26.28
N ASP A 151 10.66 14.53 -27.10
CA ASP A 151 12.04 14.12 -27.40
C ASP A 151 12.95 14.18 -26.17
N ARG A 152 12.65 15.09 -25.22
CA ARG A 152 13.39 15.24 -23.96
C ARG A 152 13.01 14.18 -22.93
N LEU A 153 11.99 13.34 -23.17
CA LEU A 153 11.48 12.36 -22.21
C LEU A 153 12.06 10.94 -22.38
N GLU A 154 13.01 10.73 -23.30
CA GLU A 154 13.66 9.42 -23.48
C GLU A 154 14.34 8.91 -22.19
N PHE A 155 14.81 9.83 -21.33
CA PHE A 155 15.39 9.47 -20.03
C PHE A 155 14.39 8.71 -19.13
N VAL A 156 13.09 8.90 -19.28
CA VAL A 156 12.06 8.21 -18.48
C VAL A 156 12.04 6.73 -18.81
N ALA A 157 12.00 6.40 -20.11
CA ALA A 157 12.05 5.02 -20.60
C ALA A 157 13.39 4.37 -20.27
N GLN A 158 14.49 5.11 -20.37
CA GLN A 158 15.82 4.60 -19.99
C GLN A 158 15.92 4.33 -18.49
N ALA A 159 15.46 5.24 -17.63
CA ALA A 159 15.50 5.05 -16.17
C ALA A 159 14.70 3.83 -15.71
N LEU A 160 13.54 3.59 -16.31
CA LEU A 160 12.73 2.41 -16.00
C LEU A 160 13.34 1.11 -16.56
N CYS A 161 13.96 1.17 -17.73
CA CYS A 161 14.75 0.07 -18.29
C CYS A 161 15.92 -0.31 -17.36
N ASP A 162 16.72 0.67 -16.93
CA ASP A 162 17.86 0.46 -16.03
C ASP A 162 17.40 -0.08 -14.67
N ARG A 163 16.24 0.37 -14.20
CA ARG A 163 15.62 -0.16 -12.98
C ARG A 163 15.20 -1.62 -13.16
N ALA A 164 14.60 -2.00 -14.28
CA ALA A 164 14.25 -3.38 -14.59
C ALA A 164 15.50 -4.27 -14.68
N MET A 165 16.55 -3.80 -15.36
CA MET A 165 17.86 -4.47 -15.42
C MET A 165 18.44 -4.75 -14.04
N SER A 166 18.31 -3.80 -13.11
CA SER A 166 18.85 -3.93 -11.75
C SER A 166 18.14 -4.99 -10.90
N HIS A 167 16.90 -5.34 -11.24
CA HIS A 167 16.10 -6.35 -10.53
C HIS A 167 16.21 -7.76 -11.14
N ARG A 168 17.01 -7.90 -12.21
CA ARG A 168 17.17 -9.13 -12.95
C ARG A 168 17.80 -10.22 -12.08
N GLN A 169 17.13 -11.36 -11.96
CA GLN A 169 17.75 -12.58 -11.43
C GLN A 169 18.47 -13.27 -12.58
N LYS A 170 19.80 -13.43 -12.44
CA LYS A 170 20.70 -13.95 -13.49
C LYS A 170 20.33 -15.32 -14.11
N ASN A 171 19.32 -16.03 -13.57
CA ASN A 171 18.99 -17.41 -13.93
C ASN A 171 17.55 -17.61 -14.45
N SER A 172 16.80 -16.57 -14.83
CA SER A 172 15.46 -16.71 -15.41
C SER A 172 15.42 -16.30 -16.89
N PRO A 173 15.02 -17.20 -17.82
CA PRO A 173 14.90 -16.91 -19.27
C PRO A 173 13.87 -15.81 -19.59
N ASP A 174 12.79 -15.73 -18.82
CA ASP A 174 11.74 -14.70 -18.99
C ASP A 174 12.23 -13.29 -18.60
N ASP A 175 13.41 -13.19 -17.98
CA ASP A 175 13.96 -11.95 -17.43
C ASP A 175 14.94 -11.25 -18.41
N GLU A 176 15.27 -11.89 -19.54
CA GLU A 176 16.14 -11.27 -20.57
C GLU A 176 15.44 -10.15 -21.32
N SER A 177 14.14 -10.31 -21.60
CA SER A 177 13.34 -9.35 -22.38
C SER A 177 12.60 -8.31 -21.53
N LEU A 178 12.56 -8.49 -20.20
CA LEU A 178 11.86 -7.59 -19.29
C LEU A 178 12.28 -6.12 -19.42
N PRO A 179 13.57 -5.77 -19.49
CA PRO A 179 14.00 -4.38 -19.63
C PRO A 179 13.51 -3.74 -20.93
N GLU A 180 13.62 -4.47 -22.04
CA GLU A 180 13.16 -4.02 -23.36
C GLU A 180 11.63 -3.88 -23.38
N LEU A 181 10.91 -4.80 -22.73
CA LEU A 181 9.47 -4.74 -22.57
C LEU A 181 9.05 -3.51 -21.76
N VAL A 182 9.68 -3.25 -20.61
CA VAL A 182 9.41 -2.06 -19.78
C VAL A 182 9.72 -0.78 -20.54
N LYS A 183 10.82 -0.75 -21.30
CA LYS A 183 11.19 0.39 -22.14
C LYS A 183 10.13 0.63 -23.22
N GLY A 184 9.69 -0.42 -23.90
CA GLY A 184 8.64 -0.37 -24.93
C GLY A 184 7.29 0.08 -24.38
N GLU A 185 6.84 -0.50 -23.26
CA GLU A 185 5.60 -0.10 -22.57
C GLU A 185 5.66 1.38 -22.13
N THR A 186 6.82 1.85 -21.64
CA THR A 186 7.02 3.25 -21.24
C THR A 186 6.95 4.21 -22.44
N ASN A 187 7.63 3.89 -23.53
CA ASN A 187 7.58 4.69 -24.76
C ASN A 187 6.16 4.74 -25.34
N HIS A 188 5.46 3.60 -25.34
CA HIS A 188 4.07 3.56 -25.76
C HIS A 188 3.17 4.50 -24.93
N LEU A 189 3.38 4.56 -23.61
CA LEU A 189 2.67 5.48 -22.73
C LEU A 189 2.99 6.95 -23.04
N LEU A 190 4.25 7.30 -23.27
CA LEU A 190 4.64 8.66 -23.65
C LEU A 190 4.01 9.09 -24.98
N ASP A 191 4.02 8.21 -25.97
CA ASP A 191 3.41 8.46 -27.28
C ASP A 191 1.88 8.61 -27.16
N LYS A 192 1.25 7.78 -26.33
CA LYS A 192 -0.19 7.89 -26.06
C LYS A 192 -0.55 9.19 -25.34
N TRP A 193 0.26 9.62 -24.39
CA TRP A 193 0.07 10.90 -23.73
C TRP A 193 0.21 12.06 -24.72
N GLN A 194 1.24 12.06 -25.59
CA GLN A 194 1.36 13.06 -26.65
C GLN A 194 0.11 13.12 -27.54
N ASN A 195 -0.38 11.96 -28.02
CA ASN A 195 -1.60 11.91 -28.83
C ASN A 195 -2.82 12.47 -28.08
N GLU A 196 -3.01 12.14 -26.80
CA GLU A 196 -4.10 12.69 -25.99
C GLU A 196 -3.98 14.21 -25.80
N ALA A 197 -2.76 14.74 -25.68
CA ALA A 197 -2.53 16.18 -25.61
C ALA A 197 -2.88 16.87 -26.94
N GLU A 198 -2.52 16.28 -28.08
CA GLU A 198 -2.84 16.79 -29.42
C GLU A 198 -4.36 16.80 -29.69
N GLU A 199 -5.07 15.75 -29.29
CA GLU A 199 -6.53 15.64 -29.49
C GLU A 199 -7.33 16.61 -28.62
N ARG A 200 -6.93 16.81 -27.36
CA ARG A 200 -7.72 17.55 -26.36
C ARG A 200 -7.32 19.01 -26.23
N GLY A 201 -6.08 19.37 -26.56
CA GLY A 201 -5.50 20.71 -26.45
C GLY A 201 -5.31 21.22 -25.01
N LYS A 202 -6.32 21.11 -24.15
CA LYS A 202 -6.25 21.46 -22.73
C LYS A 202 -6.22 20.20 -21.87
N LEU A 203 -5.03 19.87 -21.37
CA LEU A 203 -4.78 18.71 -20.53
C LEU A 203 -4.09 19.15 -19.24
N GLN A 204 -4.49 18.54 -18.12
CA GLN A 204 -3.85 18.68 -16.82
C GLN A 204 -3.56 17.29 -16.25
N TYR A 205 -2.67 17.20 -15.25
CA TYR A 205 -2.31 15.90 -14.67
C TYR A 205 -3.48 15.22 -13.97
N GLN A 206 -4.21 15.94 -13.14
CA GLN A 206 -5.43 15.51 -12.46
C GLN A 206 -6.38 16.71 -12.32
N ASN A 207 -7.50 16.60 -11.59
CA ASN A 207 -8.44 17.70 -11.38
C ASN A 207 -7.89 18.73 -10.36
N GLU A 208 -6.78 19.39 -10.68
CA GLU A 208 -6.12 20.37 -9.82
C GLU A 208 -6.63 21.80 -10.11
N GLU A 209 -6.81 22.14 -11.39
CA GLU A 209 -7.27 23.44 -11.86
C GLU A 209 -8.57 23.32 -12.67
N GLY A 210 -9.47 24.30 -12.55
CA GLY A 210 -10.74 24.27 -13.26
C GLY A 210 -10.57 24.50 -14.77
N GLY A 211 -11.00 23.55 -15.61
CA GLY A 211 -11.23 23.78 -17.04
C GLY A 211 -10.36 23.01 -18.05
N ALA A 212 -9.45 22.14 -17.60
CA ALA A 212 -8.70 21.22 -18.47
C ALA A 212 -9.08 19.76 -18.19
N ASN A 213 -8.91 18.87 -19.17
CA ASN A 213 -9.19 17.45 -18.99
C ASN A 213 -8.07 16.78 -18.18
N PRO A 214 -8.37 15.87 -17.22
CA PRO A 214 -7.35 15.14 -16.50
C PRO A 214 -6.75 14.01 -17.37
N LEU A 215 -5.42 13.89 -17.35
CA LEU A 215 -4.66 12.77 -17.89
C LEU A 215 -4.77 11.54 -16.98
N LEU A 216 -4.37 11.69 -15.71
CA LEU A 216 -4.41 10.62 -14.72
C LEU A 216 -5.81 10.53 -14.10
N ARG A 217 -6.35 9.30 -14.08
CA ARG A 217 -7.66 8.99 -13.51
C ARG A 217 -7.56 8.01 -12.36
N ASP A 218 -8.52 8.10 -11.45
CA ASP A 218 -8.64 7.13 -10.38
C ASP A 218 -9.20 5.80 -10.94
N PRO A 219 -8.81 4.64 -10.39
CA PRO A 219 -9.24 3.34 -10.90
C PRO A 219 -10.76 3.14 -10.93
N LEU A 220 -11.47 3.86 -10.06
CA LEU A 220 -12.92 3.80 -9.87
C LEU A 220 -13.68 4.81 -10.74
N ASP A 221 -12.98 5.68 -11.49
CA ASP A 221 -13.63 6.60 -12.41
C ASP A 221 -14.35 5.83 -13.53
N PRO A 222 -15.54 6.30 -13.96
CA PRO A 222 -16.29 5.66 -15.02
C PRO A 222 -15.44 5.53 -16.30
N GLU A 223 -15.42 4.34 -16.90
CA GLU A 223 -14.61 4.08 -18.08
C GLU A 223 -15.10 4.89 -19.28
N GLU A 224 -14.34 5.91 -19.67
CA GLU A 224 -14.46 6.51 -20.99
C GLU A 224 -13.77 5.61 -22.04
N LYS A 225 -14.42 5.42 -23.19
CA LYS A 225 -13.86 4.66 -24.31
C LYS A 225 -12.53 5.30 -24.74
N GLY A 226 -11.43 4.56 -24.60
CA GLY A 226 -10.09 4.98 -25.03
C GLY A 226 -9.08 5.24 -23.91
N HIS A 227 -9.54 5.56 -22.69
CA HIS A 227 -8.67 6.10 -21.62
C HIS A 227 -8.28 5.09 -20.54
N LYS A 228 -8.00 3.83 -20.94
CA LYS A 228 -7.67 2.77 -19.97
C LYS A 228 -6.23 2.83 -19.47
N LEU A 229 -5.35 3.54 -20.18
CA LEU A 229 -3.90 3.48 -19.97
C LEU A 229 -3.44 4.33 -18.79
N PHE A 230 -4.06 5.49 -18.53
CA PHE A 230 -3.62 6.44 -17.51
C PHE A 230 -4.40 6.33 -16.19
N LYS A 231 -4.62 5.10 -15.70
CA LYS A 231 -5.16 4.87 -14.36
C LYS A 231 -4.02 4.84 -13.35
N ALA A 232 -4.09 5.67 -12.31
CA ALA A 232 -3.08 5.73 -11.25
C ALA A 232 -3.73 5.56 -9.87
N GLN A 233 -3.28 4.54 -9.12
CA GLN A 233 -3.81 4.29 -7.78
C GLN A 233 -3.22 5.30 -6.78
N ARG A 234 -4.07 5.99 -6.01
CA ARG A 234 -3.64 6.80 -4.85
C ARG A 234 -3.29 5.94 -3.63
N SER A 235 -3.82 4.72 -3.60
CA SER A 235 -3.63 3.73 -2.54
C SER A 235 -3.58 2.34 -3.14
N LEU A 236 -2.60 1.54 -2.72
CA LEU A 236 -2.54 0.11 -3.04
C LEU A 236 -3.42 -0.74 -2.09
N ARG A 237 -4.11 -0.10 -1.14
CA ARG A 237 -4.94 -0.77 -0.12
C ARG A 237 -6.41 -0.88 -0.52
N ASP A 238 -6.92 0.09 -1.27
CA ASP A 238 -8.34 0.21 -1.61
C ASP A 238 -8.50 0.10 -3.13
N VAL A 239 -8.67 -1.12 -3.62
CA VAL A 239 -8.76 -1.42 -5.06
C VAL A 239 -10.16 -1.87 -5.48
N GLU A 240 -11.07 -2.09 -4.51
CA GLU A 240 -12.40 -2.62 -4.78
C GLU A 240 -13.47 -1.56 -4.58
N PRO A 241 -14.37 -1.35 -5.57
CA PRO A 241 -15.55 -0.52 -5.36
C PRO A 241 -16.44 -1.14 -4.28
N THR A 242 -17.10 -0.31 -3.48
CA THR A 242 -18.13 -0.77 -2.55
C THR A 242 -19.26 -1.44 -3.34
N VAL A 243 -19.45 -2.74 -3.19
CA VAL A 243 -20.55 -3.47 -3.83
C VAL A 243 -21.72 -3.56 -2.84
N ASN A 244 -22.90 -3.14 -3.28
CA ASN A 244 -24.12 -3.37 -2.51
C ASN A 244 -24.48 -4.86 -2.55
N LEU A 245 -24.43 -5.52 -1.39
CA LEU A 245 -24.92 -6.89 -1.22
C LEU A 245 -26.43 -6.85 -1.00
N TRP A 246 -27.18 -7.32 -1.99
CA TRP A 246 -28.61 -7.52 -1.89
C TRP A 246 -28.89 -8.97 -1.48
N LEU A 247 -29.22 -9.17 -0.21
CA LEU A 247 -29.69 -10.47 0.29
C LEU A 247 -31.14 -10.67 -0.18
N LYS A 248 -31.34 -11.54 -1.17
CA LYS A 248 -32.67 -12.07 -1.50
C LYS A 248 -32.97 -13.28 -0.63
N LYS A 249 -34.18 -13.36 -0.06
CA LYS A 249 -34.64 -14.56 0.63
C LYS A 249 -35.06 -15.60 -0.42
N PRO A 250 -35.04 -16.91 -0.08
CA PRO A 250 -35.50 -17.97 -0.99
C PRO A 250 -36.95 -17.79 -1.49
N ASP A 251 -37.75 -16.97 -0.81
CA ASP A 251 -39.15 -16.73 -1.12
C ASP A 251 -39.37 -15.59 -2.14
N ASP A 252 -38.31 -14.89 -2.57
CA ASP A 252 -38.39 -13.73 -3.48
C ASP A 252 -38.12 -14.08 -4.97
N PHE A 253 -38.46 -15.31 -5.39
CA PHE A 253 -38.49 -15.71 -6.80
C PHE A 253 -39.94 -15.61 -7.32
N ASP A 254 -40.30 -14.43 -7.81
CA ASP A 254 -41.38 -14.25 -8.80
C ASP A 254 -40.76 -14.14 -10.21
#